data_AF-A0A0V7Z9N4-F1
#
_entry.id   AF-A0A0V7Z9N4-F1
#
_cell.length_a   1.000
_cell.length_b   1.000
_cell.length_c   1.000
_cell.angle_alpha   90.00
_cell.angle_beta   90.00
_cell.angle_gamma   90.00
#
_symmetry.space_group_name_H-M   'P 1'
#
loop_
_entity.id
_entity.type
_entity.pdbx_description
1 polymer ?
#
loop_
_entity_poly.entity_id
_entity_poly.type
_entity_poly.pdbx_seq_one_letter_code
_entity_poly.pdbx_strand_id
1 'polypeptide(L)'
;MLILDELDKAAEPGSQNGSVRESLLGIAELSQRRDFWDVELETRCDLSGISLVATANSTEPLRGPLLDRFVTIAVGAPRREDLPVIGQSVLEGL
;
A
#
# COMPACT_ATOMS: atom_id res chain seq x y z
N MET A 1 -3.74 10.25 -5.21
CA MET A 1 -2.89 9.04 -5.14
C MET A 1 -2.50 8.86 -3.69
N LEU A 2 -2.68 7.67 -3.13
CA LEU A 2 -2.31 7.31 -1.78
C LEU A 2 -1.13 6.34 -1.85
N ILE A 3 -0.04 6.67 -1.15
CA ILE A 3 1.16 5.83 -1.04
C ILE A 3 1.25 5.34 0.40
N LEU A 4 1.31 4.02 0.57
CA LEU A 4 1.48 3.34 1.84
C LEU A 4 2.89 2.79 1.89
N ASP A 5 3.74 3.35 2.75
CA ASP A 5 5.10 2.86 2.93
C ASP A 5 5.13 1.74 3.97
N GLU A 6 6.02 0.75 3.77
CA GLU A 6 6.28 -0.36 4.69
C GLU A 6 5.02 -1.09 5.17
N LEU A 7 4.09 -1.40 4.25
CA LEU A 7 2.80 -2.02 4.59
C LEU A 7 2.97 -3.37 5.31
N ASP A 8 4.07 -4.09 5.05
CA ASP A 8 4.44 -5.33 5.73
C ASP A 8 4.77 -5.17 7.22
N LYS A 9 4.89 -3.94 7.71
CA LYS A 9 5.10 -3.61 9.14
C LYS A 9 3.82 -3.20 9.86
N ALA A 10 2.71 -3.00 9.14
CA ALA A 10 1.43 -2.69 9.75
C ALA A 10 0.92 -3.83 10.65
N ALA A 11 0.13 -3.51 11.66
CA ALA A 11 -0.44 -4.49 12.60
C ALA A 11 -1.21 -5.60 11.87
N GLU A 12 -1.11 -6.84 12.35
CA GLU A 12 -1.82 -7.99 11.78
C GLU A 12 -3.33 -7.89 12.04
N PRO A 13 -4.17 -8.49 11.18
CA PRO A 13 -5.60 -8.64 11.44
C PRO A 13 -5.87 -9.24 12.83
N GLY A 14 -6.85 -8.70 13.56
CA GLY A 14 -7.15 -9.11 14.94
C GLY A 14 -6.19 -8.58 16.02
N SER A 15 -5.27 -7.66 15.70
CA SER A 15 -4.42 -6.99 16.69
C SER A 15 -5.24 -6.14 17.68
N GLN A 16 -4.68 -5.93 18.87
CA GLN A 16 -5.27 -5.02 19.87
C GLN A 16 -5.31 -3.60 19.27
N ASN A 17 -6.48 -2.97 19.30
CA ASN A 17 -6.80 -1.68 18.68
C ASN A 17 -6.99 -1.69 17.14
N GLY A 18 -7.22 -2.87 16.56
CA GLY A 18 -7.56 -3.02 15.14
C GLY A 18 -6.34 -3.10 14.23
N SER A 19 -6.58 -3.24 12.92
CA SER A 19 -5.54 -3.36 11.91
C SER A 19 -5.80 -2.44 10.72
N VAL A 20 -4.80 -1.62 10.39
CA VAL A 20 -4.80 -0.85 9.14
C VAL A 20 -4.95 -1.77 7.93
N ARG A 21 -4.43 -3.01 7.99
CA ARG A 21 -4.55 -3.99 6.90
C ARG A 21 -6.00 -4.39 6.65
N GLU A 22 -6.81 -4.50 7.70
CA GLU A 22 -8.25 -4.81 7.58
C GLU A 22 -9.02 -3.62 7.00
N SER A 23 -8.78 -2.41 7.49
CA SER A 23 -9.38 -1.19 6.95
C SER A 23 -9.05 -0.98 5.47
N LEU A 24 -7.82 -1.33 5.07
CA LEU A 24 -7.38 -1.24 3.68
C LEU A 24 -8.09 -2.22 2.76
N LEU A 25 -8.68 -3.32 3.24
CA LEU A 25 -9.34 -4.30 2.38
C LEU A 25 -10.54 -3.70 1.66
N GLY A 26 -11.37 -2.91 2.35
CA GLY A 26 -12.51 -2.20 1.77
C GLY A 26 -12.08 -1.13 0.77
N ILE A 27 -10.92 -0.50 1.01
CA ILE A 27 -10.32 0.48 0.10
C ILE A 27 -9.66 -0.22 -1.10
N ALA A 28 -9.06 -1.40 -0.94
CA ALA A 28 -8.39 -2.12 -2.02
C ALA A 28 -9.38 -2.81 -2.98
N GLU A 29 -10.56 -3.19 -2.48
CA GLU A 29 -11.62 -3.82 -3.27
C GLU A 29 -12.32 -2.79 -4.19
N LEU A 30 -12.00 -2.82 -5.49
CA LEU A 30 -12.52 -1.88 -6.48
C LEU A 30 -14.04 -1.83 -6.53
N SER A 31 -14.72 -2.96 -6.32
CA SER A 31 -16.18 -3.05 -6.33
C SER A 31 -16.84 -2.30 -5.16
N GLN A 32 -16.14 -2.11 -4.04
CA GLN A 32 -16.64 -1.43 -2.85
C GLN A 32 -16.33 0.07 -2.82
N ARG A 33 -15.33 0.54 -3.59
CA ARG A 33 -14.83 1.93 -3.54
C ARG A 33 -15.88 3.01 -3.80
N ARG A 34 -16.85 2.77 -4.69
CA ARG A 34 -17.86 3.78 -5.04
C ARG A 34 -18.81 4.12 -3.89
N ASP A 35 -18.90 3.24 -2.90
CA ASP A 35 -19.87 3.32 -1.80
C ASP A 35 -19.22 2.90 -0.47
N PHE A 36 -17.99 3.38 -0.23
CA PHE A 36 -17.22 3.05 0.97
C PHE A 36 -17.85 3.73 2.20
N TRP A 37 -18.17 2.97 3.25
CA TRP A 37 -18.68 3.53 4.51
C TRP A 37 -17.51 3.94 5.39
N ASP A 38 -17.39 5.25 5.65
CA ASP A 38 -16.41 5.77 6.59
C ASP A 38 -17.03 5.84 7.99
N VAL A 39 -16.33 5.28 8.98
CA VAL A 39 -16.83 5.14 10.36
C VAL A 39 -16.85 6.49 11.09
N GLU A 40 -15.88 7.37 10.82
CA GLU A 40 -15.77 8.65 11.51
C GLU A 40 -16.69 9.70 10.88
N LEU A 41 -16.77 9.71 9.55
CA LEU A 41 -17.67 10.61 8.84
C LEU A 41 -19.14 10.15 8.85
N GLU A 42 -19.39 8.91 9.31
CA GLU A 42 -20.70 8.26 9.35
C GLU A 42 -21.49 8.39 8.03
N THR A 43 -20.78 8.28 6.91
CA THR A 43 -21.35 8.48 5.57
C THR A 43 -20.65 7.65 4.50
N ARG A 44 -21.27 7.61 3.32
CA ARG A 44 -20.72 6.94 2.13
C ARG A 44 -19.80 7.88 1.36
N CYS A 45 -18.61 7.41 1.03
CA CYS A 45 -17.60 8.12 0.26
C CYS A 45 -17.32 7.38 -1.05
N ASP A 46 -17.29 8.13 -2.16
CA ASP A 46 -16.80 7.61 -3.43
C ASP A 46 -15.27 7.73 -3.50
N LEU A 47 -14.59 6.60 -3.31
CA LEU A 47 -13.14 6.45 -3.41
C LEU A 47 -12.69 5.91 -4.77
N SER A 48 -13.57 5.81 -5.77
CA SER A 48 -13.22 5.21 -7.07
C SER A 48 -12.13 5.96 -7.84
N GLY A 49 -11.94 7.26 -7.54
CA GLY A 49 -10.92 8.11 -8.14
C GLY A 49 -9.51 7.96 -7.57
N ILE A 50 -9.28 7.12 -6.55
CA ILE A 50 -7.95 7.00 -5.93
C ILE A 50 -7.10 5.92 -6.61
N SER A 51 -5.82 6.23 -6.79
CA SER A 51 -4.77 5.24 -7.02
C SER A 51 -4.12 4.86 -5.69
N LEU A 52 -4.00 3.56 -5.42
CA LEU A 52 -3.42 3.00 -4.21
C LEU A 52 -2.10 2.32 -4.57
N VAL A 53 -1.00 2.79 -3.99
CA VAL A 53 0.34 2.23 -4.17
C VAL A 53 0.89 1.87 -2.79
N ALA A 54 1.52 0.70 -2.66
CA ALA A 54 2.14 0.28 -1.41
C ALA A 54 3.56 -0.21 -1.65
N THR A 55 4.46 0.04 -0.69
CA THR A 55 5.77 -0.59 -0.60
C THR A 55 5.73 -1.66 0.49
N ALA A 56 6.51 -2.71 0.30
CA ALA A 56 6.69 -3.77 1.27
C ALA A 56 8.08 -4.36 1.09
N ASN A 57 8.80 -4.54 2.20
CA ASN A 57 10.09 -5.22 2.17
C ASN A 57 9.93 -6.74 2.00
N SER A 58 8.78 -7.28 2.42
CA SER A 58 8.40 -8.67 2.20
C SER A 58 6.89 -8.77 2.00
N THR A 59 6.45 -9.61 1.06
CA THR A 59 5.02 -9.91 0.86
C THR A 59 4.52 -11.02 1.78
N GLU A 60 5.41 -11.74 2.46
CA GLU A 60 5.05 -12.85 3.36
C GLU A 60 3.99 -12.45 4.41
N PRO A 61 4.14 -11.33 5.14
CA PRO A 61 3.18 -10.95 6.18
C PRO A 61 1.84 -10.47 5.61
N LEU A 62 1.77 -10.18 4.31
CA LEU A 62 0.59 -9.63 3.63
C LEU A 62 -0.24 -10.71 2.93
N ARG A 63 0.23 -11.96 2.90
CA ARG A 63 -0.46 -13.08 2.25
C ARG A 63 -1.92 -13.20 2.68
N GLY A 64 -2.78 -13.49 1.71
CA GLY A 64 -4.22 -13.59 1.90
C GLY A 64 -4.97 -12.42 1.27
N PRO A 65 -6.19 -12.09 1.77
CA PRO A 65 -7.14 -11.25 1.04
C PRO A 65 -6.62 -9.88 0.63
N LEU A 66 -5.73 -9.28 1.43
CA LEU A 66 -5.17 -7.97 1.13
C LEU A 66 -4.20 -8.03 -0.06
N LEU A 67 -3.22 -8.93 -0.04
CA LEU A 67 -2.24 -9.07 -1.13
C LEU A 67 -2.91 -9.46 -2.46
N ASP A 68 -3.99 -10.25 -2.43
CA ASP A 68 -4.76 -10.63 -3.61
C ASP A 68 -5.36 -9.41 -4.36
N ARG A 69 -5.44 -8.23 -3.73
CA ARG A 69 -5.91 -6.98 -4.35
C ARG A 69 -4.81 -6.08 -4.89
N PHE A 70 -3.54 -6.45 -4.71
CA PHE A 70 -2.40 -5.73 -5.24
C PHE A 70 -1.80 -6.45 -6.43
N VAL A 71 -1.43 -5.67 -7.45
CA VAL A 71 -0.44 -6.12 -8.43
C VAL A 71 0.93 -5.99 -7.78
N THR A 72 1.61 -7.11 -7.56
CA THR A 72 2.92 -7.13 -6.92
C THR A 72 4.02 -6.95 -7.96
N ILE A 73 4.89 -5.96 -7.77
CA ILE A 73 6.08 -5.73 -8.59
C ILE A 73 7.31 -5.94 -7.71
N ALA A 74 8.11 -6.95 -8.04
CA ALA A 74 9.37 -7.20 -7.34
C ALA A 74 10.42 -6.19 -7.81
N VAL A 75 10.90 -5.36 -6.88
CA VAL A 75 11.99 -4.42 -7.12
C VAL A 75 13.26 -5.00 -6.49
N GLY A 76 14.20 -5.41 -7.33
CA GLY A 76 15.49 -5.92 -6.89
C GLY A 76 16.43 -4.80 -6.41
N ALA A 77 17.53 -5.19 -5.76
CA ALA A 77 18.61 -4.26 -5.48
C ALA A 77 19.22 -3.71 -6.78
N PRO A 78 19.65 -2.44 -6.80
CA PRO A 78 20.33 -1.88 -7.97
C PRO A 78 21.61 -2.64 -8.28
N ARG A 79 21.92 -2.79 -9.57
CA ARG A 79 23.19 -3.37 -10.00
C ARG A 79 24.28 -2.32 -9.91
N ARG A 80 25.55 -2.76 -9.96
CA ARG A 80 26.71 -1.87 -9.89
C ARG A 80 26.69 -0.81 -10.99
N GLU A 81 26.24 -1.17 -12.18
CA GLU A 81 26.11 -0.26 -13.31
C GLU A 81 24.99 0.79 -13.14
N ASP A 82 23.99 0.52 -12.29
CA ASP A 82 22.87 1.45 -12.05
C ASP A 82 23.26 2.54 -11.02
N LEU A 83 24.26 2.26 -10.16
CA LEU A 83 24.65 3.13 -9.04
C LEU A 83 25.09 4.55 -9.45
N PRO A 84 25.88 4.77 -10.51
CA PRO A 84 26.27 6.13 -10.89
C PRO A 84 25.07 7.02 -11.21
N VAL A 85 24.07 6.47 -11.91
CA VAL A 85 22.86 7.22 -12.30
C VAL A 85 21.97 7.49 -11.10
N ILE A 86 21.76 6.48 -10.25
CA ILE A 86 20.97 6.62 -9.02
C ILE A 86 21.63 7.63 -8.07
N GLY A 87 22.95 7.49 -7.86
CA GLY A 87 23.71 8.37 -6.98
C GLY A 87 23.68 9.82 -7.45
N GLN A 88 23.86 10.07 -8.75
CA GLN A 88 23.73 11.40 -9.32
C GLN A 88 22.31 11.97 -9.11
N SER A 89 21.28 11.18 -9.40
CA SER A 89 19.88 11.62 -9.26
C SER A 89 19.52 11.98 -7.81
N VAL A 90 20.05 11.23 -6.83
CA VAL A 90 19.84 11.53 -5.40
C VAL A 90 20.54 12.82 -5.00
N LEU A 91 21.77 13.05 -5.48
CA LEU A 91 22.54 14.26 -5.17
C LEU A 91 21.94 15.52 -5.82
N GLU A 92 21.35 15.41 -7.01
CA GLU A 92 20.70 16.52 -7.70
C GLU A 92 19.31 16.87 -7.13
N GLY A 93 18.68 15.92 -6.44
CA GLY A 93 17.37 16.10 -5.79
C GLY A 93 17.42 16.58 -4.33
N LEU A 94 18.61 16.71 -3.75
CA LEU A 94 18.88 17.27 -2.41
C LEU A 94 19.24 18.77 -2.51
#